data_AF-A0A2W4KSY1-F1
#
_entry.id   AF-A0A2W4KSY1-F1
#
_cell.length_a   1.000
_cell.length_b   1.000
_cell.length_c   1.000
_cell.angle_alpha   90.00
_cell.angle_beta   90.00
_cell.angle_gamma   90.00
#
_symmetry.space_group_name_H-M   'P 1'
#
loop_
_entity.id
_entity.type
_entity.pdbx_description
1 polymer ?
#
loop_
_entity_poly.entity_id
_entity_poly.type
_entity_poly.pdbx_seq_one_letter_code
_entity_poly.pdbx_strand_id
1 'polypeptide(L)'
;MPSASVAGAETFYHDVLNELSASGMPFLVAGAYAVSVYTGITRPTKDLDIFCKAGDYPRLLAHFQRRGYDVSVEDEIWLAKVHKGVHYLDVIFASPTGTIQVTDNWMDHARQADVLGTRVPLVGPTELIWTKCFIQLHNRYEG
;
A
#
# COMPACT_ATOMS: atom_id res chain seq x y z
N MET A 1 14.59 -16.22 17.60
CA MET A 1 13.20 -15.92 18.00
C MET A 1 12.62 -15.06 16.88
N PRO A 2 11.60 -15.50 16.11
CA PRO A 2 10.90 -14.58 15.22
C PRO A 2 10.30 -13.47 16.11
N SER A 3 10.58 -12.20 15.82
CA SER A 3 9.98 -11.11 16.58
C SER A 3 8.46 -11.20 16.49
N ALA A 4 7.78 -10.88 17.59
CA ALA A 4 6.31 -10.90 17.70
C ALA A 4 5.59 -10.09 16.59
N SER A 5 6.31 -9.25 15.84
CA SER A 5 5.84 -8.50 14.67
C SER A 5 5.45 -9.34 13.46
N VAL A 6 5.83 -10.62 13.36
CA VAL A 6 5.59 -11.44 12.15
C VAL A 6 4.32 -12.30 12.27
N ALA A 7 3.87 -12.64 13.49
CA ALA A 7 2.72 -13.51 13.67
C ALA A 7 1.42 -12.81 13.25
N GLY A 8 0.74 -13.35 12.23
CA GLY A 8 -0.56 -12.86 11.76
C GLY A 8 -0.53 -11.67 10.79
N ALA A 9 0.66 -11.19 10.39
CA ALA A 9 0.79 -10.08 9.43
C ALA A 9 0.21 -10.45 8.05
N GLU A 10 0.52 -11.65 7.54
CA GLU A 10 -0.03 -12.13 6.26
C GLU A 10 -1.55 -12.25 6.28
N THR A 11 -2.14 -12.69 7.39
CA THR A 11 -3.60 -12.75 7.55
C THR A 11 -4.20 -11.34 7.51
N PHE A 12 -3.60 -10.38 8.23
CA PHE A 12 -4.03 -8.99 8.17
C PHE A 12 -3.96 -8.43 6.74
N TYR A 13 -2.86 -8.66 6.03
CA TYR A 13 -2.69 -8.17 4.65
C TYR A 13 -3.65 -8.85 3.68
N HIS A 14 -3.85 -10.16 3.79
CA HIS A 14 -4.87 -10.88 3.03
C HIS A 14 -6.27 -10.28 3.27
N ASP A 15 -6.66 -10.03 4.52
CA ASP A 15 -7.98 -9.49 4.86
C ASP A 15 -8.17 -8.08 4.29
N VAL A 16 -7.15 -7.22 4.42
CA VAL A 16 -7.16 -5.86 3.86
C VAL A 16 -7.28 -5.89 2.34
N LEU A 17 -6.50 -6.73 1.65
CA LEU A 17 -6.53 -6.80 0.19
C LEU A 17 -7.88 -7.31 -0.32
N ASN A 18 -8.48 -8.28 0.36
CA ASN A 18 -9.84 -8.73 0.05
C ASN A 18 -10.86 -7.61 0.25
N GLU A 19 -10.76 -6.86 1.34
CA GLU A 19 -11.66 -5.74 1.60
C GLU A 19 -11.52 -4.63 0.55
N LEU A 20 -10.29 -4.25 0.20
CA LEU A 20 -10.03 -3.27 -0.87
C LEU A 20 -10.61 -3.74 -2.20
N SER A 21 -10.37 -5.00 -2.56
CA SER A 21 -10.87 -5.58 -3.81
C SER A 21 -12.40 -5.64 -3.84
N ALA A 22 -13.04 -5.97 -2.72
CA ALA A 22 -14.49 -5.98 -2.59
C ALA A 22 -15.12 -4.58 -2.56
N SER A 23 -14.36 -3.56 -2.13
CA SER A 23 -14.86 -2.19 -2.00
C SER A 23 -15.12 -1.48 -3.33
N GLY A 24 -14.50 -1.93 -4.42
CA GLY A 24 -14.53 -1.27 -5.73
C GLY A 24 -13.83 0.10 -5.78
N MET A 25 -13.11 0.50 -4.72
CA MET A 25 -12.33 1.73 -4.72
C MET A 25 -11.07 1.57 -5.58
N PRO A 26 -10.65 2.59 -6.35
CA PRO A 26 -9.39 2.52 -7.10
C PRO A 26 -8.18 2.53 -6.15
N PHE A 27 -7.33 1.52 -6.28
CA PHE A 27 -6.04 1.42 -5.58
C PHE A 27 -5.03 0.65 -6.43
N LEU A 28 -3.75 0.70 -6.04
CA LEU A 28 -2.68 -0.13 -6.59
C LEU A 28 -1.85 -0.71 -5.44
N VAL A 29 -1.49 -1.98 -5.49
CA VAL A 29 -0.50 -2.56 -4.56
C VAL A 29 0.91 -2.22 -5.03
N ALA A 30 1.75 -1.82 -4.09
CA ALA A 30 3.10 -1.34 -4.33
C ALA A 30 4.13 -2.02 -3.41
N GLY A 31 5.28 -1.37 -3.22
CA GLY A 31 6.26 -1.76 -2.21
C GLY A 31 6.88 -3.14 -2.44
N ALA A 32 7.20 -3.81 -1.33
CA ALA A 32 7.87 -5.10 -1.35
C ALA A 32 7.04 -6.20 -2.05
N TYR A 33 5.71 -6.16 -1.94
CA TYR A 33 4.84 -7.11 -2.63
C TYR A 33 4.88 -6.94 -4.15
N ALA A 34 4.83 -5.70 -4.65
CA ALA A 34 4.98 -5.46 -6.08
C ALA A 34 6.37 -5.88 -6.59
N VAL A 35 7.44 -5.60 -5.84
CA VAL A 35 8.80 -6.06 -6.17
C VAL A 35 8.86 -7.58 -6.24
N SER A 36 8.29 -8.27 -5.26
CA SER A 36 8.25 -9.74 -5.23
C SER A 36 7.55 -10.31 -6.46
N VAL A 37 6.42 -9.75 -6.87
CA VAL A 37 5.72 -10.20 -8.09
C VAL A 37 6.56 -9.95 -9.35
N TYR A 38 7.20 -8.79 -9.48
CA TYR A 38 7.98 -8.47 -10.68
C TYR A 38 9.30 -9.23 -10.79
N THR A 39 9.91 -9.61 -9.66
CA THR A 39 11.27 -10.17 -9.63
C THR A 39 11.33 -11.64 -9.21
N GLY A 40 10.26 -12.17 -8.61
CA GLY A 40 10.27 -13.48 -7.94
C GLY A 40 11.06 -13.50 -6.62
N ILE A 41 11.61 -12.37 -6.18
CA ILE A 41 12.42 -12.28 -4.96
C ILE A 41 11.53 -11.85 -3.79
N THR A 42 11.34 -12.75 -2.83
CA THR A 42 10.56 -12.47 -1.62
C THR A 42 11.48 -12.16 -0.45
N ARG A 43 11.21 -11.03 0.22
CA ARG A 43 11.81 -10.66 1.50
C ARG A 43 10.68 -10.49 2.53
N PRO A 44 10.92 -10.83 3.80
CA PRO A 44 9.99 -10.45 4.86
C PRO A 44 9.80 -8.93 4.84
N THR A 45 8.58 -8.47 4.56
CA THR A 45 8.19 -7.07 4.68
C THR A 45 7.34 -6.91 5.93
N LYS A 46 7.55 -5.80 6.64
CA LYS A 46 6.72 -5.47 7.79
C LYS A 46 5.46 -4.75 7.39
N ASP A 47 5.41 -4.21 6.17
CA ASP A 47 4.42 -3.23 5.75
C ASP A 47 3.81 -3.64 4.39
N LEU A 48 2.53 -3.28 4.20
CA LEU A 48 1.84 -3.32 2.91
C LEU A 48 1.64 -1.89 2.41
N ASP A 49 2.12 -1.61 1.20
CA ASP A 49 1.96 -0.30 0.56
C ASP A 49 0.85 -0.35 -0.49
N ILE A 50 -0.05 0.63 -0.46
CA ILE A 50 -0.99 0.88 -1.55
C ILE A 50 -0.91 2.32 -2.04
N PHE A 51 -1.16 2.52 -3.34
CA PHE A 51 -1.42 3.83 -3.93
C PHE A 51 -2.91 4.05 -4.16
N CYS A 52 -3.37 5.28 -3.93
CA CYS A 52 -4.67 5.76 -4.39
C CYS A 52 -4.56 7.25 -4.77
N LYS A 53 -5.56 7.82 -5.43
CA LYS A 53 -5.55 9.25 -5.72
C LYS A 53 -5.74 10.06 -4.44
N ALA A 54 -5.18 11.27 -4.39
CA ALA A 54 -5.32 12.17 -3.25
C ALA A 54 -6.80 12.50 -2.93
N GLY A 55 -7.67 12.55 -3.93
CA GLY A 55 -9.12 12.72 -3.69
C GLY A 55 -9.82 11.49 -3.11
N ASP A 56 -9.23 10.30 -3.24
CA ASP A 56 -9.84 9.02 -2.85
C ASP A 56 -9.42 8.54 -1.46
N TYR A 57 -8.25 8.94 -0.96
CA TYR A 57 -7.76 8.46 0.34
C TYR A 57 -8.74 8.72 1.50
N PRO A 58 -9.45 9.87 1.62
CA PRO A 58 -10.37 10.09 2.73
C PRO A 58 -11.53 9.09 2.72
N ARG A 59 -12.03 8.75 1.53
CA ARG A 59 -13.08 7.75 1.35
C ARG A 59 -12.58 6.35 1.70
N LEU A 60 -11.34 6.03 1.33
CA LEU A 60 -10.68 4.77 1.65
C LEU A 60 -10.49 4.61 3.16
N LEU A 61 -9.98 5.63 3.85
CA LEU A 61 -9.85 5.60 5.32
C LEU A 61 -11.21 5.46 6.00
N ALA A 62 -12.21 6.24 5.59
CA ALA A 62 -13.56 6.14 6.14
C ALA A 62 -14.18 4.75 5.95
N HIS A 63 -13.86 4.07 4.85
CA HIS A 63 -14.31 2.70 4.60
C HIS A 63 -13.74 1.71 5.63
N PHE A 64 -12.44 1.81 5.93
CA PHE A 64 -11.79 0.98 6.95
C PHE A 64 -12.25 1.32 8.36
N GLN A 65 -12.39 2.62 8.68
CA GLN A 65 -12.86 3.07 9.98
C GLN A 65 -14.25 2.50 10.32
N ARG A 66 -15.18 2.45 9.35
CA ARG A 66 -16.51 1.83 9.52
C ARG A 66 -16.47 0.32 9.83
N ARG A 67 -15.34 -0.33 9.58
CA ARG A 67 -15.12 -1.76 9.84
C ARG A 67 -14.31 -2.03 11.09
N GLY A 68 -14.07 -0.99 11.90
CA GLY A 68 -13.36 -1.10 13.17
C GLY A 68 -11.84 -1.15 13.04
N TYR A 69 -11.29 -0.67 11.93
CA TYR A 69 -9.86 -0.40 11.82
C TYR A 69 -9.55 1.00 12.36
N ASP A 70 -8.39 1.16 12.97
CA ASP A 70 -7.87 2.47 13.34
C ASP A 70 -7.23 3.11 12.10
N VAL A 71 -7.43 4.41 11.91
CA VAL A 71 -6.88 5.15 10.76
C VAL A 71 -6.18 6.42 11.23
N SER A 72 -5.08 6.77 10.58
CA SER A 72 -4.36 8.01 10.83
C SER A 72 -3.95 8.67 9.53
N VAL A 73 -3.90 10.01 9.53
CA VAL A 73 -3.25 10.79 8.47
C VAL A 73 -1.91 11.23 9.05
N GLU A 74 -0.84 10.62 8.58
CA GLU A 74 0.53 10.90 9.06
C GLU A 74 1.09 12.16 8.40
N ASP A 75 0.71 12.39 7.15
CA ASP A 75 1.07 13.55 6.35
C ASP A 75 -0.05 13.85 5.35
N GLU A 76 -0.65 15.03 5.47
CA GLU A 76 -1.76 15.46 4.61
C GLU A 76 -1.39 15.57 3.13
N ILE A 77 -0.08 15.62 2.81
CA ILE A 77 0.41 15.73 1.44
C ILE A 77 0.48 14.37 0.75
N TRP A 78 0.83 13.30 1.48
CA TRP A 78 1.19 12.05 0.81
C TRP A 78 0.90 10.74 1.53
N LEU A 79 0.69 10.72 2.85
CA LEU A 79 0.66 9.47 3.61
C LEU A 79 -0.45 9.43 4.67
N ALA A 80 -1.25 8.37 4.58
CA ALA A 80 -2.12 7.92 5.66
C ALA A 80 -1.82 6.45 5.99
N LYS A 81 -2.35 5.97 7.12
CA LYS A 81 -2.22 4.59 7.55
C LYS A 81 -3.55 4.01 8.00
N VAL A 82 -3.68 2.70 7.83
CA VAL A 82 -4.76 1.89 8.38
C VAL A 82 -4.14 0.80 9.24
N HIS A 83 -4.63 0.66 10.46
CA HIS A 83 -4.06 -0.19 11.51
C HIS A 83 -5.05 -1.26 11.99
N LYS A 84 -4.51 -2.41 12.39
CA LYS A 84 -5.21 -3.44 13.17
C LYS A 84 -4.23 -4.01 14.20
N GLY A 85 -4.28 -3.49 15.42
CA GLY A 85 -3.30 -3.82 16.45
C GLY A 85 -1.89 -3.35 16.06
N VAL A 86 -0.94 -4.28 15.98
CA VAL A 86 0.46 -3.97 15.64
C VAL A 86 0.74 -3.90 14.14
N HIS A 87 -0.21 -4.33 13.31
CA HIS A 87 -0.05 -4.39 11.85
C HIS A 87 -0.67 -3.16 11.20
N TYR A 88 -0.07 -2.69 10.11
CA TYR A 88 -0.54 -1.53 9.39
C TYR A 88 -0.28 -1.63 7.88
N LEU A 89 -1.05 -0.86 7.12
CA LEU A 89 -0.76 -0.58 5.72
C LEU A 89 -0.58 0.92 5.48
N ASP A 90 0.28 1.26 4.54
CA ASP A 90 0.54 2.63 4.11
C ASP A 90 -0.35 2.95 2.91
N VAL A 91 -1.13 4.02 3.04
CA VAL A 91 -2.00 4.57 2.00
C VAL A 91 -1.30 5.79 1.44
N ILE A 92 -0.66 5.63 0.31
CA ILE A 92 0.16 6.67 -0.31
C ILE A 92 -0.61 7.31 -1.47
N PHE A 93 -0.59 8.62 -1.57
CA PHE A 93 -1.35 9.33 -2.61
C PHE A 93 -0.56 10.41 -3.36
N ALA A 94 0.68 10.67 -2.95
CA ALA A 94 1.63 11.51 -3.67
C ALA A 94 3.08 11.18 -3.27
N SER A 95 4.04 11.91 -3.85
CA SER A 95 5.40 12.00 -3.33
C SER A 95 5.42 12.75 -1.99
N PRO A 96 6.45 12.56 -1.15
CA PRO A 96 6.61 13.34 0.08
C PRO A 96 6.60 14.86 -0.12
N THR A 97 7.01 15.33 -1.30
CA THR A 97 7.00 16.75 -1.68
C THR A 97 5.68 17.21 -2.30
N GLY A 98 4.72 16.31 -2.52
CA GLY A 98 3.46 16.57 -3.25
C GLY A 98 3.60 16.79 -4.76
N THR A 99 4.83 16.82 -5.29
CA THR A 99 5.12 17.15 -6.70
C THR A 99 4.62 16.10 -7.67
N ILE A 100 4.62 14.83 -7.27
CA ILE A 100 4.17 13.72 -8.10
C ILE A 100 2.96 13.10 -7.42
N GLN A 101 1.81 13.19 -8.07
CA GLN A 101 0.56 12.65 -7.54
C GLN A 101 0.24 11.32 -8.20
N VAL A 102 -0.47 10.46 -7.48
CA VAL A 102 -1.08 9.27 -8.07
C VAL A 102 -2.21 9.73 -8.98
N THR A 103 -2.17 9.34 -10.25
CA THR A 103 -3.11 9.79 -11.29
C THR A 103 -3.90 8.63 -11.87
N ASP A 104 -4.98 8.94 -12.61
CA ASP A 104 -5.74 7.93 -13.36
C ASP A 104 -4.85 7.16 -14.35
N ASN A 105 -3.82 7.79 -14.93
CA ASN A 105 -2.88 7.10 -15.81
C ASN A 105 -2.16 5.93 -15.13
N TRP A 106 -1.90 6.02 -13.82
CA TRP A 106 -1.29 4.91 -13.07
C TRP A 106 -2.27 3.73 -12.95
N MET A 107 -3.56 4.04 -12.79
CA MET A 107 -4.64 3.07 -12.68
C MET A 107 -4.92 2.38 -14.03
N ASP A 108 -4.92 3.16 -15.12
CA ASP A 108 -5.20 2.67 -16.48
C ASP A 108 -4.15 1.66 -16.97
N HIS A 109 -2.91 1.76 -16.48
CA HIS A 109 -1.81 0.86 -16.83
C HIS A 109 -1.54 -0.21 -15.76
N ALA A 110 -2.43 -0.35 -14.78
CA ALA A 110 -2.27 -1.31 -13.70
C ALA A 110 -2.31 -2.74 -14.21
N ARG A 111 -1.32 -3.55 -13.81
CA ARG A 111 -1.31 -4.98 -14.11
C ARG A 111 -1.95 -5.77 -12.97
N GLN A 112 -2.89 -6.64 -13.30
CA GLN A 112 -3.48 -7.55 -12.31
C GLN A 112 -2.49 -8.67 -11.94
N ALA A 113 -2.34 -8.93 -10.64
CA ALA A 113 -1.50 -10.01 -10.10
C ALA A 113 -2.10 -10.61 -8.82
N ASP A 114 -1.61 -11.78 -8.44
CA ASP A 114 -2.02 -12.45 -7.22
C ASP A 114 -1.04 -12.11 -6.10
N VAL A 115 -1.54 -11.45 -5.05
CA VAL A 115 -0.79 -11.07 -3.85
C VAL A 115 -1.50 -11.66 -2.65
N LEU A 116 -0.81 -12.52 -1.90
CA LEU A 116 -1.37 -13.23 -0.75
C LEU A 116 -2.71 -13.91 -1.07
N GLY A 117 -2.83 -14.53 -2.25
CA GLY A 117 -4.08 -15.20 -2.67
C GLY A 117 -5.21 -14.27 -3.11
N THR A 118 -5.00 -12.96 -3.16
CA THR A 118 -5.98 -11.98 -3.65
C THR A 118 -5.54 -11.39 -4.99
N ARG A 119 -6.45 -11.36 -5.96
CA ARG A 119 -6.21 -10.75 -7.28
C ARG A 119 -6.34 -9.23 -7.17
N VAL A 120 -5.23 -8.52 -7.34
CA VAL A 120 -5.13 -7.07 -7.10
C VAL A 120 -4.42 -6.34 -8.25
N PRO A 121 -4.75 -5.06 -8.49
CA PRO A 121 -3.99 -4.21 -9.39
C PRO A 121 -2.63 -3.86 -8.79
N LEU A 122 -1.55 -4.03 -9.56
CA LEU A 122 -0.21 -3.60 -9.19
C LEU A 122 0.16 -2.27 -9.82
N VAL A 123 0.94 -1.49 -9.08
CA VAL A 123 1.64 -0.33 -9.62
C VAL A 123 2.57 -0.74 -10.76
N GLY A 124 2.68 0.10 -11.79
CA GLY A 124 3.59 -0.12 -12.91
C GLY A 124 5.06 -0.18 -12.47
N PRO A 125 5.95 -0.90 -13.18
CA PRO A 125 7.37 -0.98 -12.81
C PRO A 125 8.07 0.38 -12.76
N THR A 126 7.70 1.31 -13.64
CA THR A 126 8.29 2.67 -13.68
C THR A 126 7.96 3.44 -12.41
N GLU A 127 6.67 3.47 -12.04
CA GLU A 127 6.18 4.10 -10.83
C GLU A 127 6.74 3.39 -9.58
N LEU A 128 6.89 2.07 -9.61
CA LEU A 128 7.52 1.31 -8.52
C LEU A 128 8.98 1.73 -8.29
N ILE A 129 9.78 1.83 -9.36
CA ILE A 129 11.17 2.29 -9.25
C ILE A 129 11.22 3.71 -8.71
N TRP A 130 10.36 4.58 -9.22
CA TRP A 130 10.24 5.95 -8.74
C TRP A 130 9.95 6.01 -7.23
N THR A 131 8.98 5.25 -6.73
CA THR A 131 8.63 5.26 -5.30
C THR A 131 9.78 4.79 -4.41
N LYS A 132 10.51 3.75 -4.81
CA LYS A 132 11.71 3.31 -4.11
C LYS A 132 12.79 4.40 -4.04
N CYS A 133 12.97 5.19 -5.10
CA CYS A 133 13.92 6.30 -5.08
C CYS A 133 13.46 7.42 -4.14
N PHE A 134 12.21 7.90 -4.25
CA PHE A 134 11.79 9.15 -3.62
C PHE A 134 11.21 8.98 -2.21
N ILE A 135 10.57 7.85 -1.89
CA ILE A 135 10.03 7.58 -0.56
C ILE A 135 11.14 7.16 0.40
N GLN A 136 12.10 6.33 -0.05
CA GLN A 136 13.20 5.88 0.81
C GLN A 136 14.22 6.98 1.13
N LEU A 137 14.33 8.02 0.29
CA LEU A 137 15.20 9.19 0.56
C LEU A 137 14.71 10.06 1.73
N HIS A 138 13.43 9.96 2.13
CA HIS A 138 12.83 10.79 3.18
C HIS A 138 12.90 10.15 4.60
N ASN A 139 14.07 9.58 4.95
CA ASN A 139 14.38 8.97 6.27
C ASN A 139 13.61 7.68 6.65
N ARG A 140 13.11 6.89 5.70
CA ARG A 140 12.59 5.53 5.96
C ARG A 140 13.30 4.51 5.07
N TYR A 141 14.45 4.04 5.54
CA TYR A 141 15.13 2.86 4.98
C TYR A 141 14.41 1.59 5.44
N GLU A 142 13.44 1.13 4.66
CA GLU A 142 12.91 -0.24 4.74
C GLU A 142 13.49 -1.01 3.53
N GLY A 143 14.48 -1.88 3.80
CA GLY A 143 15.38 -2.52 2.81
C GLY A 143 14.80 -3.65 1.96
#